data_AF-A0A534XY30-F1
#
_entry.id   AF-A0A534XY30-F1
#
_cell.length_a   1.000
_cell.length_b   1.000
_cell.length_c   1.000
_cell.angle_alpha   90.00
_cell.angle_beta   90.00
_cell.angle_gamma   90.00
#
_symmetry.space_group_name_H-M   'P 1'
#
loop_
_entity.id
_entity.type
_entity.pdbx_description
1 polymer ?
#
loop_
_entity_poly.entity_id
_entity_poly.type
_entity_poly.pdbx_seq_one_letter_code
_entity_poly.pdbx_strand_id
1 'polypeptide(L)'
;MRNTEAGRTGAVRPLWSEAESLRERISQAHGLFAFFSFDAALAQRAAHGHLRTNPAARAALIRLCAAPNTRGAVLSGRPIEVLQRRLRLHRLSYVGVHGTEVAGFGLRLVTEPDLESAETAVGRLRK
;
A
#
# COMPACT_ATOMS: atom_id res chain seq x y z
N MET A 1 0.42 27.07 -12.06
CA MET A 1 1.53 27.15 -11.09
C MET A 1 2.60 26.17 -11.52
N ARG A 2 3.83 26.66 -11.71
CA ARG A 2 5.00 25.88 -12.13
C ARG A 2 5.53 25.11 -10.92
N ASN A 3 5.72 23.81 -11.07
CA ASN A 3 6.49 23.00 -10.12
C ASN A 3 7.92 22.94 -10.63
N THR A 4 8.81 23.70 -9.98
CA THR A 4 10.26 23.63 -10.18
C THR A 4 10.88 22.79 -9.06
N GLU A 5 11.52 21.70 -9.50
CA GLU A 5 12.72 21.03 -8.96
C GLU A 5 12.85 20.76 -7.45
N ALA A 6 12.54 19.51 -7.05
CA ALA A 6 13.40 18.67 -6.20
C ALA A 6 12.77 17.27 -6.05
N GLY A 7 13.27 16.32 -6.83
CA GLY A 7 12.87 14.92 -6.78
C GLY A 7 12.85 14.37 -8.19
N ARG A 8 13.77 13.44 -8.50
CA ARG A 8 13.84 12.74 -9.79
C ARG A 8 12.52 12.04 -10.04
N THR A 9 11.58 12.75 -10.62
CA THR A 9 10.37 12.20 -11.20
C THR A 9 10.81 11.75 -12.59
N GLY A 10 11.54 10.64 -12.66
CA GLY A 10 11.65 9.91 -13.93
C GLY A 10 10.23 9.76 -14.47
N ALA A 11 10.04 10.05 -15.76
CA ALA A 11 8.73 10.16 -16.39
C ALA A 11 7.78 9.10 -15.79
N VAL A 12 6.73 9.54 -15.10
CA VAL A 12 5.78 8.62 -14.47
C VAL A 12 5.11 7.87 -15.60
N ARG A 13 5.62 6.67 -15.90
CA ARG A 13 5.04 5.80 -16.91
C ARG A 13 3.72 5.31 -16.36
N PRO A 14 2.61 5.45 -17.10
CA PRO A 14 1.34 4.98 -16.61
C PRO A 14 1.42 3.48 -16.31
N LEU A 15 0.87 3.05 -15.17
CA LEU A 15 1.00 1.66 -14.72
C LEU A 15 0.46 0.66 -15.76
N TRP A 16 -0.51 1.07 -16.56
CA TRP A 16 -1.07 0.27 -17.65
C TRP A 16 -0.13 0.11 -18.85
N SER A 17 0.77 1.07 -19.12
CA SER A 17 1.76 0.90 -20.19
C SER A 17 2.82 -0.14 -19.84
N GLU A 18 3.03 -0.38 -18.54
CA GLU A 18 3.99 -1.35 -18.01
C GLU A 18 3.33 -2.62 -17.48
N ALA A 19 2.04 -2.84 -17.74
CA ALA A 19 1.28 -3.90 -17.08
C ALA A 19 1.86 -5.30 -17.32
N GLU A 20 2.38 -5.55 -18.52
CA GLU A 20 2.99 -6.83 -18.88
C GLU A 20 4.36 -7.01 -18.22
N SER A 21 5.26 -6.03 -18.35
CA SER A 21 6.55 -6.03 -17.65
C SER A 21 6.39 -6.15 -16.11
N LEU A 22 5.39 -5.46 -15.54
CA LEU A 22 5.09 -5.55 -14.12
C LEU A 22 4.57 -6.94 -13.75
N ARG A 23 3.72 -7.55 -14.58
CA ARG A 23 3.24 -8.91 -14.39
C ARG A 23 4.39 -9.90 -14.40
N GLU A 24 5.31 -9.81 -15.37
CA GLU A 24 6.50 -10.66 -15.43
C GLU A 24 7.34 -10.51 -14.16
N ARG A 25 7.66 -9.27 -13.76
CA ARG A 25 8.42 -9.00 -12.54
C ARG A 25 7.75 -9.55 -11.29
N ILE A 26 6.43 -9.40 -11.16
CA ILE A 26 5.68 -9.97 -10.04
C ILE A 26 5.72 -11.50 -10.07
N SER A 27 5.63 -12.11 -11.26
CA SER A 27 5.64 -13.58 -11.40
C SER A 27 6.98 -14.22 -11.05
N GLN A 28 8.09 -13.50 -11.26
CA GLN A 28 9.45 -13.97 -10.96
C GLN A 28 9.90 -13.61 -9.54
N ALA A 29 9.14 -12.79 -8.81
CA ALA A 29 9.52 -12.38 -7.46
C ALA A 29 9.30 -13.51 -6.45
N HIS A 30 10.28 -13.72 -5.56
CA HIS A 30 10.17 -14.67 -4.46
C HIS A 30 9.07 -14.32 -3.44
N GLY A 31 8.70 -13.04 -3.37
CA GLY A 31 7.60 -12.54 -2.55
C GLY A 31 7.18 -11.14 -2.96
N LEU A 32 5.96 -10.76 -2.56
CA LEU A 32 5.35 -9.48 -2.93
C LEU A 32 4.95 -8.71 -1.68
N PHE A 33 5.44 -7.47 -1.57
CA PHE A 33 4.95 -6.49 -0.60
C PHE A 33 4.22 -5.39 -1.35
N ALA A 34 2.92 -5.27 -1.11
CA ALA A 34 2.08 -4.31 -1.82
C ALA A 34 1.44 -3.31 -0.86
N PHE A 35 1.53 -2.03 -1.22
CA PHE A 35 1.08 -0.91 -0.41
C PHE A 35 0.00 -0.14 -1.18
N PHE A 36 -1.17 0.05 -0.58
CA PHE A 36 -2.33 0.64 -1.24
C PHE A 36 -2.84 1.86 -0.49
N SER A 37 -3.03 2.97 -1.20
CA SER A 37 -3.76 4.11 -0.66
C SER A 37 -5.25 3.78 -0.59
N PHE A 38 -5.88 3.98 0.58
CA PHE A 38 -7.33 3.79 0.68
C PHE A 38 -8.07 4.77 -0.24
N ASP A 39 -7.85 6.07 -0.07
CA ASP A 39 -8.63 7.12 -0.73
C ASP A 39 -8.36 7.20 -2.24
N ALA A 40 -7.15 6.88 -2.70
CA ALA A 40 -6.80 6.96 -4.12
C ALA A 40 -6.98 5.64 -4.89
N ALA A 41 -6.95 4.47 -4.23
CA ALA A 41 -6.97 3.19 -4.93
C ALA A 41 -8.10 2.24 -4.50
N LEU A 42 -8.53 2.28 -3.23
CA LEU A 42 -9.52 1.33 -2.70
C LEU A 42 -10.90 1.95 -2.50
N ALA A 43 -11.00 3.27 -2.56
CA ALA A 43 -12.25 4.00 -2.43
C ALA A 43 -12.78 4.40 -3.81
N GLN A 44 -14.10 4.56 -3.88
CA GLN A 44 -14.80 5.14 -5.01
C GLN A 44 -15.74 6.24 -4.51
N ARG A 45 -15.95 7.28 -5.31
CA ARG A 45 -16.92 8.34 -4.98
C ARG A 45 -18.35 7.82 -5.20
N ALA A 46 -19.18 8.01 -4.19
CA ALA A 46 -20.62 7.85 -4.26
C ALA A 46 -21.26 8.93 -5.14
N ALA A 47 -22.48 8.67 -5.62
CA ALA A 47 -23.32 9.68 -6.25
C ALA A 47 -23.52 10.95 -5.38
N HIS A 48 -23.53 10.81 -4.05
CA HIS A 48 -23.69 11.91 -3.09
C HIS A 48 -22.35 12.41 -2.52
N GLY A 49 -21.23 12.19 -3.23
CA GLY A 49 -19.91 12.73 -2.86
C GLY A 49 -19.15 11.97 -1.76
N HIS A 50 -19.81 11.12 -0.97
CA HIS A 50 -19.15 10.29 0.04
C HIS A 50 -18.22 9.23 -0.56
N LEU A 51 -17.07 8.97 0.07
CA LEU A 51 -16.20 7.85 -0.32
C LEU A 51 -16.73 6.53 0.24
N ARG A 52 -16.91 5.54 -0.64
CA ARG A 52 -17.26 4.15 -0.31
C ARG A 52 -16.09 3.24 -0.67
N THR A 53 -16.01 2.07 -0.05
CA THR A 53 -15.08 1.03 -0.52
C THR A 53 -15.48 0.58 -1.92
N ASN A 54 -14.54 0.51 -2.85
CA ASN A 54 -14.73 -0.05 -4.18
C ASN A 54 -14.81 -1.59 -4.06
N PRO A 55 -15.93 -2.24 -4.43
CA PRO A 55 -16.08 -3.69 -4.30
C PRO A 55 -15.05 -4.49 -5.10
N ALA A 56 -14.71 -4.04 -6.31
CA ALA A 56 -13.73 -4.71 -7.16
C ALA A 56 -12.32 -4.61 -6.58
N ALA A 57 -11.95 -3.42 -6.07
CA ALA A 57 -10.67 -3.22 -5.40
C ALA A 57 -10.56 -4.08 -4.13
N ARG A 58 -11.64 -4.16 -3.34
CA ARG A 58 -11.71 -5.03 -2.16
C ARG A 58 -11.56 -6.51 -2.54
N ALA A 59 -12.23 -6.98 -3.59
CA ALA A 59 -12.12 -8.36 -4.06
C ALA A 59 -10.70 -8.68 -4.56
N ALA A 60 -10.04 -7.75 -5.25
CA ALA A 60 -8.63 -7.89 -5.63
C ALA A 60 -7.72 -7.98 -4.40
N LEU A 61 -7.94 -7.14 -3.39
CA LEU A 61 -7.16 -7.15 -2.15
C LEU A 61 -7.33 -8.44 -1.35
N ILE A 62 -8.55 -9.02 -1.32
CA ILE A 62 -8.81 -10.34 -0.72
C ILE A 62 -7.94 -11.41 -1.39
N ARG A 63 -7.97 -11.47 -2.74
CA ARG A 63 -7.18 -12.46 -3.50
C ARG A 63 -5.69 -12.29 -3.26
N LEU A 64 -5.22 -11.05 -3.22
CA LEU A 64 -3.83 -10.73 -2.93
C LEU A 64 -3.41 -11.19 -1.53
N CYS A 65 -4.23 -10.94 -0.51
CA CYS A 65 -3.94 -11.37 0.87
C CYS A 65 -3.99 -12.89 1.06
N ALA A 66 -4.66 -13.61 0.16
CA ALA A 66 -4.71 -15.06 0.16
C ALA A 66 -3.52 -15.71 -0.56
N ALA A 67 -2.81 -14.96 -1.42
CA ALA A 67 -1.69 -15.47 -2.20
C ALA A 67 -0.49 -15.83 -1.29
N PRO A 68 0.23 -16.92 -1.58
CA PRO A 68 1.44 -17.28 -0.85
C PRO A 68 2.52 -16.20 -1.04
N ASN A 69 3.40 -16.07 -0.04
CA ASN A 69 4.53 -15.13 -0.04
C ASN A 69 4.16 -13.67 -0.36
N THR A 70 2.89 -13.31 -0.14
CA THR A 70 2.38 -11.97 -0.42
C THR A 70 1.93 -11.31 0.87
N ARG A 71 2.33 -10.05 1.05
CA ARG A 71 1.92 -9.19 2.16
C ARG A 71 1.35 -7.89 1.63
N GLY A 72 0.24 -7.46 2.22
CA GLY A 72 -0.45 -6.23 1.84
C GLY A 72 -0.53 -5.25 3.00
N ALA A 73 -0.44 -3.96 2.69
CA ALA A 73 -0.71 -2.89 3.63
C ALA A 73 -1.59 -1.81 3.01
N VAL A 74 -2.50 -1.26 3.81
CA VAL A 74 -3.30 -0.09 3.43
C VAL A 74 -2.84 1.14 4.19
N LEU A 75 -2.54 2.20 3.46
CA LEU A 75 -2.13 3.50 3.99
C LEU A 75 -3.25 4.50 3.78
N SER A 76 -3.57 5.25 4.82
CA SER A 76 -4.55 6.33 4.74
C SER A 76 -4.29 7.39 5.82
N GLY A 77 -4.81 8.59 5.60
CA GLY A 77 -4.97 9.59 6.66
C GLY A 77 -6.09 9.24 7.65
N ARG A 78 -6.89 8.20 7.38
CA ARG A 78 -7.99 7.77 8.24
C ARG A 78 -7.49 6.93 9.42
N PRO A 79 -8.21 6.93 10.57
CA PRO A 79 -7.92 6.01 11.68
C PRO A 79 -8.03 4.54 11.28
N ILE A 80 -7.20 3.68 11.86
CA ILE A 80 -7.17 2.24 11.57
C ILE A 80 -8.53 1.58 11.82
N GLU A 81 -9.22 1.96 12.91
CA GLU A 81 -10.54 1.40 13.24
C GLU A 81 -11.56 1.65 12.11
N VAL A 82 -11.50 2.82 11.45
CA VAL A 82 -12.35 3.14 10.30
C VAL A 82 -11.99 2.25 9.11
N LEU A 83 -10.70 2.04 8.85
CA LEU A 83 -10.22 1.21 7.75
C LEU A 83 -10.61 -0.27 7.95
N GLN A 84 -10.40 -0.79 9.15
CA GLN A 84 -10.76 -2.17 9.53
C GLN A 84 -12.26 -2.40 9.41
N ARG A 85 -13.10 -1.47 9.90
CA ARG A 85 -14.56 -1.57 9.75
C ARG A 85 -15.01 -1.59 8.29
N ARG A 86 -14.33 -0.82 7.42
CA ARG A 86 -14.66 -0.70 5.99
C ARG A 86 -14.16 -1.86 5.15
N LEU A 87 -12.95 -2.36 5.41
CA LEU A 87 -12.31 -3.40 4.61
C LEU A 87 -12.62 -4.80 5.13
N ARG A 88 -12.70 -4.99 6.46
CA ARG A 88 -12.93 -6.28 7.12
C ARG A 88 -11.96 -7.37 6.63
N LEU A 89 -10.67 -7.05 6.58
CA LEU A 89 -9.60 -7.96 6.15
C LEU A 89 -8.62 -8.18 7.29
N HIS A 90 -8.52 -9.42 7.77
CA HIS A 90 -7.71 -9.77 8.96
C HIS A 90 -6.23 -10.03 8.65
N ARG A 91 -5.90 -10.38 7.39
CA ARG A 91 -4.52 -10.68 6.95
C ARG A 91 -3.83 -9.49 6.27
N LEU A 92 -4.36 -8.30 6.49
CA LEU A 92 -3.89 -7.06 5.90
C LEU A 92 -3.33 -6.17 7.01
N SER A 93 -2.21 -5.51 6.73
CA SER A 93 -1.68 -4.50 7.63
C SER A 93 -2.30 -3.12 7.33
N TYR A 94 -2.46 -2.31 8.35
CA TYR A 94 -3.09 -1.00 8.29
C TYR A 94 -2.13 0.04 8.83
N VAL A 95 -2.01 1.14 8.11
CA VAL A 95 -1.27 2.33 8.50
C VAL A 95 -2.24 3.50 8.43
N GLY A 96 -2.63 3.99 9.60
CA GLY A 96 -3.60 5.06 9.76
C GLY A 96 -2.93 6.39 10.10
N VAL A 97 -3.71 7.47 10.00
CA VAL A 97 -3.33 8.84 10.42
C VAL A 97 -1.93 9.21 9.91
N HIS A 98 -1.70 9.00 8.61
CA HIS A 98 -0.44 9.34 7.94
C HIS A 98 0.82 8.64 8.49
N GLY A 99 0.66 7.50 9.17
CA GLY A 99 1.77 6.72 9.71
C GLY A 99 1.85 6.69 11.24
N THR A 100 1.06 7.50 11.95
CA THR A 100 1.10 7.50 13.41
C THR A 100 0.42 6.28 14.03
N GLU A 101 -0.48 5.63 13.30
CA GLU A 101 -1.11 4.36 13.71
C GLU A 101 -0.62 3.22 12.82
N VAL A 102 -0.24 2.09 13.42
CA VAL A 102 0.13 0.85 12.70
C VAL A 102 -0.53 -0.35 13.36
N ALA A 103 -1.18 -1.22 12.59
CA ALA A 103 -1.77 -2.46 13.07
C ALA A 103 -1.69 -3.58 12.02
N GLY A 104 -1.60 -4.83 12.48
CA GLY A 104 -1.65 -6.02 11.61
C GLY A 104 -0.33 -6.77 11.50
N PHE A 105 -0.34 -7.86 10.73
CA PHE A 105 0.73 -8.87 10.72
C PHE A 105 1.99 -8.36 10.02
N GLY A 106 3.09 -8.22 10.76
CA GLY A 106 4.42 -7.95 10.20
C GLY A 106 4.73 -6.49 9.87
N LEU A 107 3.92 -5.53 10.34
CA LEU A 107 4.31 -4.12 10.40
C LEU A 107 4.46 -3.67 11.85
N ARG A 108 5.51 -2.91 12.14
CA ARG A 108 5.78 -2.28 13.43
C ARG A 108 6.12 -0.80 13.18
N LEU A 109 5.67 0.09 14.07
CA LEU A 109 6.14 1.47 14.08
C LEU A 109 7.60 1.49 14.53
N VAL A 110 8.47 2.06 13.70
CA VAL A 110 9.90 2.24 13.99
C VAL A 110 10.08 3.67 14.49
N THR A 111 10.72 3.82 15.65
CA THR A 111 11.11 5.13 16.21
C THR A 111 12.57 5.44 15.87
N GLU A 112 13.00 6.68 16.00
CA GLU A 112 14.37 7.14 15.73
C GLU A 112 15.51 6.20 16.22
N PRO A 113 15.52 5.65 17.44
CA PRO A 113 16.58 4.71 17.87
C PRO A 113 16.59 3.39 17.09
N ASP A 114 15.46 2.98 16.49
CA ASP A 114 15.33 1.76 15.70
C ASP A 114 15.48 2.02 14.18
N LEU A 115 15.62 3.29 13.75
CA LEU A 115 15.59 3.69 12.33
C LEU A 115 16.80 3.16 11.55
N GLU A 116 18.01 3.30 12.09
CA GLU A 116 19.25 2.84 11.45
C GLU A 116 19.22 1.32 11.15
N SER A 117 18.66 0.54 12.08
CA SER A 117 18.46 -0.90 11.90
C SER A 117 17.43 -1.20 10.81
N ALA A 118 16.35 -0.43 10.75
CA ALA A 118 15.33 -0.57 9.71
C ALA A 118 15.89 -0.20 8.32
N GLU A 119 16.67 0.88 8.21
CA GLU A 119 17.33 1.29 6.97
C GLU A 119 18.29 0.22 6.45
N THR A 120 19.07 -0.39 7.34
CA THR A 120 19.95 -1.50 6.99
C THR A 120 19.16 -2.71 6.45
N ALA A 121 18.04 -3.04 7.09
CA ALA A 121 17.17 -4.13 6.64
C ALA A 121 16.52 -3.83 5.27
N VAL A 122 16.03 -2.61 5.06
CA VAL A 122 15.47 -2.16 3.79
C VAL A 122 16.53 -2.15 2.68
N GLY A 123 17.78 -1.78 2.99
CA GLY A 123 18.89 -1.84 2.05
C GLY A 123 19.16 -3.25 1.52
N ARG A 124 18.96 -4.29 2.35
CA ARG A 124 19.10 -5.71 1.93
C ARG A 124 18.00 -6.16 0.98
N LEU A 125 16.80 -5.57 1.04
CA LEU A 125 15.67 -5.89 0.16
C LEU A 125 15.78 -5.25 -1.23
N ARG A 126 16.71 -4.29 -1.42
CA ARG A 126 16.90 -3.57 -2.69
C ARG A 126 17.90 -4.25 -3.65
N LYS A 127 18.47 -5.39 -3.26
CA LYS A 127 19.36 -6.21 -4.09
C LYS A 127 18.58 -7.28 -4.82
#